data_AF-A0A0G1DEX8-F1
#
_entry.id   AF-A0A0G1DEX8-F1
#
_cell.length_a   1.000
_cell.length_b   1.000
_cell.length_c   1.000
_cell.angle_alpha   90.00
_cell.angle_beta   90.00
_cell.angle_gamma   90.00
#
_symmetry.space_group_name_H-M   'P 1'
#
loop_
_entity.id
_entity.type
_entity.pdbx_description
1 polymer ?
#
loop_
_entity_poly.entity_id
_entity_poly.type
_entity_poly.pdbx_seq_one_letter_code
_entity_poly.pdbx_strand_id
1 'polypeptide(L)'
;MTKSNPELQFFSQRMSKFALTVIDRSRAFLYYYAVKGNPRVSLSQIVKDFKTTGLSNPNVTKLRDVLVKDRIIMKISKDTWQLKSDKIEEVEKQFHLNECFRKEPIKQLSPSGNYVNKRRFQDLKKTKGKYDFSRLLEMLSELGNAFKTKNYISVILLIRAILDHVPPIFGVNTFSELANNYTGAKSFKESMLNLENSSRKIADAYLHVKIRNKETLPNNKQVDFPNDLDVLLAEIVRIS
;
A
#
# COMPACT_ATOMS: atom_id res chain seq x y z
N MET A 1 -27.95 17.18 7.30
CA MET A 1 -26.59 16.76 6.85
C MET A 1 -26.48 15.25 6.99
N THR A 2 -26.71 14.48 5.92
CA THR A 2 -26.57 13.01 5.96
C THR A 2 -25.09 12.64 6.05
N LYS A 3 -24.68 12.05 7.17
CA LYS A 3 -23.33 11.52 7.37
C LYS A 3 -22.97 10.64 6.17
N SER A 4 -21.90 11.00 5.48
CA SER A 4 -21.33 10.20 4.39
C SER A 4 -21.00 8.81 4.93
N ASN A 5 -21.45 7.74 4.27
CA ASN A 5 -21.03 6.39 4.59
C ASN A 5 -19.61 6.18 4.03
N PRO A 6 -18.56 6.13 4.89
CA PRO A 6 -17.17 6.10 4.42
C PRO A 6 -16.86 4.80 3.66
N GLU A 7 -17.55 3.71 4.00
CA GLU A 7 -17.39 2.43 3.33
C GLU A 7 -17.94 2.45 1.90
N LEU A 8 -19.11 3.08 1.70
CA LEU A 8 -19.69 3.27 0.38
C LEU A 8 -18.84 4.18 -0.50
N GLN A 9 -18.27 5.26 0.08
CA GLN A 9 -17.33 6.12 -0.64
C GLN A 9 -16.09 5.36 -1.10
N PHE A 10 -15.50 4.56 -0.21
CA PHE A 10 -14.35 3.73 -0.52
C PHE A 10 -14.66 2.70 -1.62
N PHE A 11 -15.80 2.01 -1.51
CA PHE A 11 -16.28 1.08 -2.52
C PHE A 11 -16.45 1.78 -3.88
N SER A 12 -17.10 2.95 -3.90
CA SER A 12 -17.37 3.71 -5.12
C SER A 12 -16.08 4.18 -5.82
N GLN A 13 -15.10 4.66 -5.06
CA GLN A 13 -13.80 5.03 -5.64
C GLN A 13 -13.13 3.84 -6.34
N ARG A 14 -13.21 2.64 -5.77
CA ARG A 14 -12.60 1.44 -6.34
C ARG A 14 -13.36 0.92 -7.55
N MET A 15 -14.67 0.76 -7.43
CA MET A 15 -15.49 0.24 -8.52
C MET A 15 -15.44 1.15 -9.75
N SER A 16 -15.19 2.46 -9.59
CA SER A 16 -15.08 3.41 -10.70
C SER A 16 -13.99 3.07 -11.72
N LYS A 17 -12.99 2.27 -11.32
CA LYS A 17 -11.92 1.78 -12.20
C LYS A 17 -12.39 0.70 -13.18
N PHE A 18 -13.44 -0.03 -12.81
CA PHE A 18 -13.96 -1.19 -13.57
C PHE A 18 -15.35 -0.91 -14.15
N ALA A 19 -16.22 -0.24 -13.39
CA ALA A 19 -17.54 0.19 -13.81
C ALA A 19 -17.48 1.59 -14.44
N LEU A 20 -17.27 1.61 -15.76
CA LEU A 20 -17.05 2.84 -16.53
C LEU A 20 -18.36 3.55 -16.87
N THR A 21 -19.42 2.79 -17.13
CA THR A 21 -20.71 3.35 -17.53
C THR A 21 -21.64 3.61 -16.34
N VAL A 22 -22.66 4.44 -16.56
CA VAL A 22 -23.70 4.67 -15.56
C VAL A 22 -24.41 3.38 -15.15
N ILE A 23 -24.71 2.50 -16.11
CA ILE A 23 -25.39 1.22 -15.83
C ILE A 23 -24.50 0.27 -15.04
N ASP A 24 -23.20 0.19 -15.35
CA ASP A 24 -22.26 -0.66 -14.61
C ASP A 24 -22.12 -0.20 -13.16
N ARG A 25 -22.06 1.12 -12.94
CA ARG A 25 -22.00 1.70 -11.60
C ARG A 25 -23.29 1.41 -10.82
N SER A 26 -24.45 1.47 -11.48
CA SER A 26 -25.72 1.06 -10.86
C SER A 26 -25.75 -0.42 -10.49
N ARG A 27 -25.21 -1.31 -11.35
CA ARG A 27 -25.04 -2.74 -11.01
C ARG A 27 -24.13 -2.93 -9.81
N ALA A 28 -23.01 -2.20 -9.76
CA ALA A 28 -22.06 -2.26 -8.64
C ALA A 28 -22.69 -1.77 -7.32
N PHE A 29 -23.50 -0.72 -7.34
CA PHE A 29 -24.24 -0.29 -6.14
C PHE A 29 -25.28 -1.32 -5.70
N LEU A 30 -26.04 -1.91 -6.61
CA LEU A 30 -26.99 -2.98 -6.27
C LEU A 30 -26.27 -4.20 -5.68
N TYR A 31 -25.11 -4.56 -6.23
CA TYR A 31 -24.24 -5.58 -5.66
C TYR A 31 -23.78 -5.22 -4.24
N TYR A 32 -23.32 -3.98 -4.03
CA TYR A 32 -22.90 -3.50 -2.71
C TYR A 32 -23.97 -3.75 -1.64
N TYR A 33 -25.20 -3.35 -1.94
CA TYR A 33 -26.32 -3.50 -1.04
C TYR A 33 -26.77 -4.95 -0.85
N ALA A 34 -26.72 -5.77 -1.90
CA ALA A 34 -27.00 -7.21 -1.80
C ALA A 34 -26.05 -7.91 -0.81
N VAL A 35 -24.74 -7.66 -0.92
CA VAL A 35 -23.72 -8.23 -0.01
C VAL A 35 -23.85 -7.70 1.41
N LYS A 36 -24.30 -6.45 1.59
CA LYS A 36 -24.53 -5.83 2.90
C LYS A 36 -25.86 -6.24 3.56
N GLY A 37 -26.56 -7.23 3.02
CA GLY A 37 -27.81 -7.75 3.57
C GLY A 37 -29.04 -6.88 3.29
N ASN A 38 -28.93 -5.88 2.41
CA ASN A 38 -30.01 -4.96 2.04
C ASN A 38 -30.29 -5.01 0.53
N PRO A 39 -30.67 -6.15 -0.06
CA PRO A 39 -30.66 -6.34 -1.51
C PRO A 39 -31.70 -5.50 -2.29
N ARG A 40 -32.65 -4.88 -1.60
CA ARG A 40 -33.73 -4.07 -2.20
C ARG A 40 -33.42 -2.59 -2.00
N VAL A 41 -33.17 -1.89 -3.09
CA VAL A 41 -32.70 -0.50 -3.08
C VAL A 41 -33.63 0.38 -3.92
N SER A 42 -33.95 1.57 -3.43
CA SER A 42 -34.76 2.51 -4.20
C SER A 42 -33.93 3.19 -5.30
N LEU A 43 -34.54 3.56 -6.43
CA LEU A 43 -33.83 4.33 -7.47
C LEU A 43 -33.33 5.67 -6.92
N SER A 44 -34.13 6.29 -6.05
CA SER A 44 -33.75 7.49 -5.30
C SER A 44 -32.47 7.29 -4.47
N GLN A 45 -32.29 6.13 -3.85
CA GLN A 45 -31.08 5.81 -3.09
C GLN A 45 -29.89 5.62 -4.03
N ILE A 46 -30.04 4.90 -5.15
CA ILE A 46 -28.97 4.76 -6.15
C ILE A 46 -28.51 6.13 -6.64
N VAL A 47 -29.43 7.01 -7.04
CA VAL A 47 -29.10 8.38 -7.49
C VAL A 47 -28.39 9.18 -6.40
N LYS A 48 -28.81 9.03 -5.14
CA LYS A 48 -28.14 9.64 -4.00
C LYS A 48 -26.72 9.13 -3.83
N ASP A 49 -26.45 7.85 -4.08
CA ASP A 49 -25.11 7.25 -3.97
C ASP A 49 -24.14 7.78 -5.03
N PHE A 50 -24.62 8.03 -6.26
CA PHE A 50 -23.80 8.75 -7.25
C PHE A 50 -23.38 10.13 -6.71
N LYS A 51 -24.31 10.88 -6.14
CA LYS A 51 -24.05 12.22 -5.60
C LYS A 51 -23.10 12.20 -4.39
N THR A 52 -23.31 11.29 -3.43
CA THR A 52 -22.52 11.22 -2.19
C THR A 52 -21.10 10.68 -2.42
N THR A 53 -20.89 9.96 -3.51
CA THR A 53 -19.59 9.37 -3.87
C THR A 53 -18.82 10.17 -4.93
N GLY A 54 -19.35 11.32 -5.37
CA GLY A 54 -18.67 12.22 -6.30
C GLY A 54 -18.71 11.79 -7.77
N LEU A 55 -19.61 10.88 -8.13
CA LEU A 55 -19.83 10.45 -9.51
C LEU A 55 -20.79 11.39 -10.23
N SER A 56 -20.68 11.45 -11.56
CA SER A 56 -21.61 12.20 -12.42
C SER A 56 -23.06 11.70 -12.22
N ASN A 57 -23.97 12.63 -11.91
CA ASN A 57 -25.37 12.28 -11.67
C ASN A 57 -26.02 11.70 -12.93
N PRO A 58 -26.72 10.56 -12.83
CA PRO A 58 -27.40 9.96 -13.96
C PRO A 58 -28.70 10.69 -14.29
N ASN A 59 -29.10 10.67 -15.56
CA ASN A 59 -30.46 11.04 -15.94
C ASN A 59 -31.43 9.96 -15.45
N VAL A 60 -32.30 10.30 -14.50
CA VAL A 60 -33.16 9.35 -13.78
C VAL A 60 -34.10 8.60 -14.71
N THR A 61 -34.69 9.27 -15.70
CA THR A 61 -35.61 8.65 -16.66
C THR A 61 -34.87 7.64 -17.53
N LYS A 62 -33.75 8.04 -18.12
CA LYS A 62 -32.92 7.14 -18.95
C LYS A 62 -32.39 5.96 -18.14
N LEU A 63 -31.94 6.21 -16.92
CA LEU A 63 -31.46 5.16 -16.02
C LEU A 63 -32.57 4.15 -15.74
N ARG A 64 -33.77 4.62 -15.40
CA ARG A 64 -34.93 3.75 -15.16
C ARG A 64 -35.22 2.87 -16.38
N ASP A 65 -35.28 3.43 -17.57
CA ASP A 65 -35.58 2.69 -18.80
C ASP A 65 -34.54 1.62 -19.11
N VAL A 66 -33.27 1.94 -18.84
CA VAL A 66 -32.15 1.01 -19.02
C VAL A 66 -32.19 -0.11 -17.99
N LEU A 67 -32.48 0.19 -16.71
CA LEU A 67 -32.58 -0.81 -15.64
C LEU A 67 -33.75 -1.78 -15.86
N VAL A 68 -34.88 -1.32 -16.41
CA VAL A 68 -36.01 -2.21 -16.77
C VAL A 68 -35.58 -3.27 -17.77
N LYS A 69 -34.74 -2.89 -18.76
CA LYS A 69 -34.30 -3.76 -19.85
C LYS A 69 -33.09 -4.62 -19.47
N ASP A 70 -32.51 -4.39 -18.30
CA ASP A 70 -31.31 -5.08 -17.86
C ASP A 70 -31.62 -6.52 -17.43
N ARG A 71 -31.01 -7.50 -18.11
CA ARG A 71 -31.20 -8.92 -17.83
C ARG A 71 -30.76 -9.35 -16.42
N ILE A 72 -29.91 -8.56 -15.77
CA ILE A 72 -29.25 -8.86 -14.48
C ILE A 72 -30.05 -8.27 -13.31
N ILE A 73 -30.85 -7.23 -13.56
CA ILE A 73 -31.55 -6.46 -12.53
C ILE A 73 -33.03 -6.83 -12.55
N MET A 74 -33.67 -6.79 -11.38
CA MET A 74 -35.09 -7.04 -11.19
C MET A 74 -35.75 -5.80 -10.57
N LYS A 75 -36.88 -5.39 -11.16
CA LYS A 75 -37.77 -4.40 -10.58
C LYS A 75 -38.74 -5.09 -9.62
N ILE A 76 -38.70 -4.74 -8.34
CA ILE A 76 -39.56 -5.31 -7.30
C ILE A 76 -40.83 -4.49 -7.12
N SER A 77 -40.72 -3.16 -7.22
CA SER A 77 -41.85 -2.23 -7.05
C SER A 77 -41.68 -1.01 -7.97
N LYS A 78 -42.57 -0.01 -7.85
CA LYS A 78 -42.49 1.24 -8.63
C LYS A 78 -41.11 1.91 -8.55
N ASP A 79 -40.47 1.89 -7.38
CA ASP A 79 -39.16 2.53 -7.16
C ASP A 79 -38.07 1.59 -6.62
N THR A 80 -38.39 0.31 -6.35
CA THR A 80 -37.45 -0.64 -5.73
C THR A 80 -36.85 -1.59 -6.75
N TRP A 81 -35.53 -1.73 -6.68
CA TRP A 81 -34.69 -2.52 -7.57
C TRP A 81 -33.81 -3.46 -6.77
N GLN A 82 -33.45 -4.59 -7.38
CA GLN A 82 -32.60 -5.61 -6.78
C GLN A 82 -31.79 -6.31 -7.85
N LEU A 83 -30.59 -6.78 -7.50
CA LEU A 83 -29.83 -7.69 -8.36
C LEU A 83 -30.41 -9.10 -8.29
N LYS A 84 -30.62 -9.77 -9.43
CA LYS A 84 -31.09 -11.15 -9.43
C LYS A 84 -30.09 -12.06 -8.71
N SER A 85 -30.59 -12.93 -7.84
CA SER A 85 -29.72 -13.75 -6.97
C SER A 85 -28.77 -14.66 -7.75
N ASP A 86 -29.23 -15.23 -8.87
CA ASP A 86 -28.45 -16.06 -9.79
C ASP A 86 -27.38 -15.29 -10.57
N LYS A 87 -27.43 -13.95 -10.51
CA LYS A 87 -26.53 -13.03 -11.23
C LYS A 87 -25.54 -12.29 -10.36
N ILE A 88 -25.60 -12.48 -9.04
CA ILE A 88 -24.68 -11.84 -8.09
C ILE A 88 -23.24 -12.21 -8.40
N GLU A 89 -22.94 -13.50 -8.57
CA GLU A 89 -21.58 -13.97 -8.88
C GLU A 89 -21.09 -13.52 -10.26
N GLU A 90 -21.98 -13.43 -11.26
CA GLU A 90 -21.65 -12.93 -12.60
C GLU A 90 -21.16 -11.47 -12.51
N VAL A 91 -21.89 -10.63 -11.78
CA VAL A 91 -21.57 -9.21 -11.60
C VAL A 91 -20.32 -9.02 -10.74
N GLU A 92 -20.16 -9.82 -9.69
CA GLU A 92 -18.96 -9.80 -8.87
C GLU A 92 -17.70 -10.05 -9.71
N LYS A 93 -17.71 -11.12 -10.52
CA LYS A 93 -16.58 -11.51 -11.37
C LYS A 93 -16.34 -10.50 -12.48
N GLN A 94 -17.41 -9.96 -13.08
CA GLN A 94 -17.32 -9.01 -14.18
C GLN A 94 -16.57 -7.72 -13.81
N PHE A 95 -16.75 -7.22 -12.58
CA PHE A 95 -16.16 -5.95 -12.15
C PHE A 95 -15.18 -6.08 -10.96
N HIS A 96 -14.77 -7.31 -10.62
CA HIS A 96 -13.89 -7.60 -9.48
C HIS A 96 -14.37 -6.97 -8.16
N LEU A 97 -15.69 -6.94 -7.93
CA LEU A 97 -16.29 -6.14 -6.86
C LEU A 97 -15.95 -6.64 -5.45
N ASN A 98 -15.62 -7.92 -5.29
CA ASN A 98 -15.16 -8.44 -4.01
C ASN A 98 -13.84 -7.80 -3.55
N GLU A 99 -13.00 -7.34 -4.47
CA GLU A 99 -11.79 -6.58 -4.15
C GLU A 99 -12.09 -5.14 -3.70
N CYS A 100 -13.26 -4.62 -4.08
CA CYS A 100 -13.69 -3.28 -3.70
C CYS A 100 -14.09 -3.18 -2.22
N PHE A 101 -14.45 -4.30 -1.59
CA PHE A 101 -14.72 -4.39 -0.15
C PHE A 101 -13.48 -4.64 0.70
N ARG A 102 -12.43 -5.20 0.09
CA ARG A 102 -11.15 -5.36 0.80
C ARG A 102 -10.64 -3.95 1.07
N LYS A 103 -10.64 -3.54 2.34
CA LYS A 103 -9.80 -2.43 2.79
C LYS A 103 -8.38 -2.83 2.37
N GLU A 104 -7.84 -2.24 1.29
CA GLU A 104 -6.41 -2.41 1.10
C GLU A 104 -5.74 -1.89 2.35
N PRO A 105 -4.79 -2.65 2.90
CA PRO A 105 -4.00 -2.13 3.98
C PRO A 105 -3.28 -0.90 3.42
N ILE A 106 -3.47 0.22 4.11
CA ILE A 106 -2.82 1.52 3.89
C ILE A 106 -1.41 1.29 3.34
N LYS A 107 -1.17 1.61 2.06
CA LYS A 107 0.13 1.63 1.39
C LYS A 107 1.10 0.56 1.97
N GLN A 108 0.82 -0.72 1.72
CA GLN A 108 1.76 -1.76 2.14
C GLN A 108 3.08 -1.60 1.39
N LEU A 109 4.17 -1.49 2.15
CA LEU A 109 5.53 -1.81 1.70
C LEU A 109 5.46 -3.11 0.90
N SER A 110 5.79 -3.05 -0.39
CA SER A 110 5.94 -4.13 -1.38
C SER A 110 4.91 -5.30 -1.32
N PRO A 111 4.44 -5.86 -2.46
CA PRO A 111 3.49 -6.98 -2.49
C PRO A 111 3.94 -8.27 -1.77
N SER A 112 5.15 -8.30 -1.20
CA SER A 112 5.76 -9.47 -0.56
C SER A 112 5.80 -9.41 0.98
N GLY A 113 5.45 -8.28 1.61
CA GLY A 113 5.52 -8.14 3.08
C GLY A 113 6.92 -8.26 3.69
N ASN A 114 7.98 -8.29 2.87
CA ASN A 114 9.37 -8.36 3.33
C ASN A 114 10.00 -6.96 3.30
N TYR A 115 10.77 -6.63 4.33
CA TYR A 115 11.50 -5.36 4.41
C TYR A 115 12.61 -5.27 3.37
N VAL A 116 13.23 -6.40 3.04
CA VAL A 116 14.27 -6.52 2.01
C VAL A 116 13.72 -7.31 0.83
N ASN A 117 13.97 -6.83 -0.39
CA ASN A 117 13.54 -7.52 -1.60
C ASN A 117 14.25 -8.88 -1.71
N LYS A 118 13.49 -9.97 -1.87
CA LYS A 118 14.04 -11.33 -1.97
C LYS A 118 15.02 -11.50 -3.13
N ARG A 119 14.74 -10.88 -4.29
CA ARG A 119 15.65 -10.93 -5.45
C ARG A 119 16.96 -10.23 -5.11
N ARG A 120 16.90 -9.03 -4.52
CA ARG A 120 18.08 -8.28 -4.09
C ARG A 120 18.95 -9.07 -3.12
N PHE A 121 18.33 -9.73 -2.15
CA PHE A 121 19.04 -10.59 -1.19
C PHE A 121 19.76 -11.74 -1.89
N GLN A 122 19.12 -12.39 -2.87
CA GLN A 122 19.75 -13.47 -3.64
C GLN A 122 20.86 -12.96 -4.55
N ASP A 123 20.70 -11.77 -5.13
CA ASP A 123 21.73 -11.15 -5.96
C ASP A 123 22.99 -10.90 -5.12
N LEU A 124 22.86 -10.28 -3.93
CA LEU A 124 23.97 -10.08 -2.98
C LEU A 124 24.63 -11.39 -2.55
N LYS A 125 23.85 -12.45 -2.34
CA LYS A 125 24.39 -13.77 -1.95
C LYS A 125 25.23 -14.40 -3.06
N LYS A 126 24.94 -14.10 -4.32
CA LYS A 126 25.66 -14.62 -5.50
C LYS A 126 26.81 -13.74 -5.93
N THR A 127 26.79 -12.46 -5.55
CA THR A 127 27.86 -11.52 -5.82
C THR A 127 29.17 -12.06 -5.24
N LYS A 128 30.20 -12.12 -6.08
CA LYS A 128 31.57 -12.43 -5.69
C LYS A 128 32.37 -11.16 -5.86
N GLY A 129 33.16 -10.79 -4.85
CA GLY A 129 33.95 -9.58 -4.90
C GLY A 129 35.02 -9.55 -3.83
N LYS A 130 35.60 -8.35 -3.63
CA LYS A 130 36.65 -8.11 -2.64
C LYS A 130 36.17 -8.27 -1.19
N TYR A 131 34.88 -8.05 -0.94
CA TYR A 131 34.30 -8.04 0.41
C TYR A 131 33.50 -9.31 0.69
N ASP A 132 33.57 -9.77 1.94
CA ASP A 132 32.67 -10.81 2.45
C ASP A 132 31.35 -10.18 2.93
N PHE A 133 30.26 -10.52 2.25
CA PHE A 133 28.93 -10.02 2.57
C PHE A 133 28.19 -10.82 3.64
N SER A 134 28.80 -11.87 4.24
CA SER A 134 28.14 -12.73 5.23
C SER A 134 27.48 -11.94 6.36
N ARG A 135 28.18 -10.94 6.90
CA ARG A 135 27.64 -10.06 7.95
C ARG A 135 26.47 -9.21 7.45
N LEU A 136 26.58 -8.63 6.25
CA LEU A 136 25.51 -7.82 5.67
C LEU A 136 24.26 -8.67 5.40
N LEU A 137 24.43 -9.87 4.85
CA LEU A 137 23.36 -10.81 4.59
C LEU A 137 22.64 -11.22 5.89
N GLU A 138 23.38 -11.48 6.97
CA GLU A 138 22.76 -11.81 8.26
C GLU A 138 21.96 -10.63 8.81
N MET A 139 22.53 -9.41 8.82
CA MET A 139 21.81 -8.20 9.25
C MET A 139 20.53 -7.95 8.43
N LEU A 140 20.56 -8.19 7.11
CA LEU A 140 19.38 -8.06 6.25
C LEU A 140 18.31 -9.12 6.53
N SER A 141 18.73 -10.34 6.88
CA SER A 141 17.83 -11.43 7.30
C SER A 141 17.15 -11.09 8.62
N GLU A 142 17.93 -10.67 9.63
CA GLU A 142 17.43 -10.22 10.93
C GLU A 142 16.49 -9.03 10.80
N LEU A 143 16.82 -8.06 9.93
CA LEU A 143 16.00 -6.89 9.64
C LEU A 143 14.62 -7.28 9.08
N GLY A 144 14.61 -8.21 8.13
CA GLY A 144 13.37 -8.77 7.59
C GLY A 144 12.52 -9.46 8.66
N ASN A 145 13.13 -10.25 9.53
CA ASN A 145 12.44 -10.94 10.62
C ASN A 145 11.88 -9.94 11.65
N ALA A 146 12.70 -8.99 12.10
CA ALA A 146 12.31 -7.96 13.06
C ALA A 146 11.14 -7.12 12.54
N PHE A 147 11.15 -6.76 11.25
CA PHE A 147 10.03 -6.04 10.66
C PHE A 147 8.74 -6.89 10.64
N LYS A 148 8.85 -8.17 10.26
CA LYS A 148 7.70 -9.09 10.21
C LYS A 148 7.07 -9.31 11.59
N THR A 149 7.87 -9.37 12.65
CA THR A 149 7.40 -9.51 14.04
C THR A 149 7.02 -8.18 14.68
N LYS A 150 7.13 -7.05 13.96
CA LYS A 150 6.86 -5.68 14.45
C LYS A 150 7.81 -5.22 15.58
N ASN A 151 9.01 -5.77 15.62
CA ASN A 151 10.09 -5.36 16.54
C ASN A 151 10.78 -4.09 16.01
N TYR A 152 10.06 -2.97 15.98
CA TYR A 152 10.51 -1.75 15.29
C TYR A 152 11.76 -1.10 15.90
N ILE A 153 12.01 -1.26 17.20
CA ILE A 153 13.28 -0.82 17.80
C ILE A 153 14.44 -1.61 17.19
N SER A 154 14.33 -2.93 17.07
CA SER A 154 15.34 -3.76 16.41
C SER A 154 15.56 -3.36 14.95
N VAL A 155 14.48 -3.05 14.22
CA VAL A 155 14.56 -2.54 12.84
C VAL A 155 15.39 -1.25 12.77
N ILE A 156 15.14 -0.30 13.67
CA ILE A 156 15.89 0.97 13.76
C ILE A 156 17.38 0.70 14.00
N LEU A 157 17.70 -0.16 14.96
CA LEU A 157 19.09 -0.47 15.31
C LEU A 157 19.83 -1.22 14.19
N LEU A 158 19.14 -2.14 13.51
CA LEU A 158 19.72 -2.88 12.39
C LEU A 158 19.99 -1.98 11.19
N ILE A 159 19.09 -1.04 10.86
CA ILE A 159 19.36 -0.05 9.80
C ILE A 159 20.61 0.76 10.18
N ARG A 160 20.68 1.28 11.41
CA ARG A 160 21.86 2.04 11.89
C ARG A 160 23.15 1.24 11.75
N ALA A 161 23.15 -0.03 12.14
CA ALA A 161 24.30 -0.93 12.03
C ALA A 161 24.70 -1.18 10.57
N ILE A 162 23.72 -1.42 9.68
CA ILE A 162 23.97 -1.55 8.24
C ILE A 162 24.67 -0.29 7.71
N LEU A 163 24.18 0.91 8.06
CA LEU A 163 24.79 2.16 7.60
C LEU A 163 26.22 2.36 8.13
N ASP A 164 26.58 1.82 9.30
CA ASP A 164 27.97 1.90 9.81
C ASP A 164 28.92 0.91 9.13
N HIS A 165 28.40 -0.24 8.69
CA HIS A 165 29.24 -1.32 8.16
C HIS A 165 29.40 -1.30 6.63
N VAL A 166 28.50 -0.62 5.92
CA VAL A 166 28.53 -0.51 4.45
C VAL A 166 29.62 0.42 3.86
N PRO A 167 30.01 1.56 4.46
CA PRO A 167 30.89 2.54 3.84
C PRO A 167 32.19 1.98 3.21
N PRO A 168 32.90 1.01 3.83
CA PRO A 168 34.12 0.46 3.25
C PRO A 168 33.93 -0.19 1.87
N ILE A 169 32.73 -0.70 1.56
CA ILE A 169 32.39 -1.27 0.24
C ILE A 169 32.56 -0.21 -0.86
N PHE A 170 32.32 1.06 -0.52
CA PHE A 170 32.41 2.21 -1.41
C PHE A 170 33.75 2.96 -1.31
N GLY A 171 34.72 2.45 -0.53
CA GLY A 171 36.03 3.07 -0.36
C GLY A 171 36.03 4.32 0.54
N VAL A 172 35.00 4.49 1.37
CA VAL A 172 34.87 5.61 2.33
C VAL A 172 34.68 5.10 3.74
N ASN A 173 34.91 5.93 4.75
CA ASN A 173 34.91 5.49 6.15
C ASN A 173 33.55 5.67 6.84
N THR A 174 32.75 6.64 6.38
CA THR A 174 31.47 6.97 7.02
C THR A 174 30.34 6.98 6.00
N PHE A 175 29.11 6.72 6.47
CA PHE A 175 27.94 6.82 5.62
C PHE A 175 27.66 8.27 5.18
N SER A 176 28.07 9.24 5.99
CA SER A 176 27.99 10.65 5.62
C SER A 176 28.90 10.98 4.44
N GLU A 177 30.13 10.46 4.41
CA GLU A 177 31.01 10.56 3.24
C GLU A 177 30.38 9.91 2.01
N LEU A 178 29.80 8.71 2.15
CA LEU A 178 29.08 8.03 1.07
C LEU A 178 27.94 8.90 0.52
N ALA A 179 27.07 9.41 1.40
CA ALA A 179 25.91 10.20 1.01
C ALA A 179 26.28 11.54 0.36
N ASN A 180 27.45 12.12 0.69
CA ASN A 180 27.84 13.43 0.17
C ASN A 180 28.76 13.35 -1.06
N ASN A 181 29.69 12.40 -1.09
CA ASN A 181 30.83 12.39 -2.01
C ASN A 181 30.75 11.32 -3.10
N TYR A 182 29.81 10.37 -3.02
CA TYR A 182 29.69 9.33 -4.02
C TYR A 182 29.36 9.91 -5.41
N THR A 183 30.15 9.56 -6.42
CA THR A 183 30.05 10.06 -7.80
C THR A 183 28.92 9.43 -8.62
N GLY A 184 27.93 8.83 -7.95
CA GLY A 184 26.77 8.19 -8.57
C GLY A 184 25.71 9.17 -9.08
N ALA A 185 24.59 8.62 -9.54
CA ALA A 185 23.45 9.41 -10.01
C ALA A 185 22.88 10.31 -8.90
N LYS A 186 22.36 11.49 -9.27
CA LYS A 186 21.73 12.43 -8.34
C LYS A 186 20.65 11.78 -7.47
N SER A 187 19.84 10.90 -8.05
CA SER A 187 18.79 10.16 -7.35
C SER A 187 19.33 9.21 -6.27
N PHE A 188 20.46 8.55 -6.53
CA PHE A 188 21.13 7.73 -5.53
C PHE A 188 21.59 8.58 -4.34
N LYS A 189 22.21 9.73 -4.64
CA LYS A 189 22.67 10.68 -3.62
C LYS A 189 21.51 11.15 -2.73
N GLU A 190 20.38 11.52 -3.32
CA GLU A 190 19.18 11.94 -2.58
C GLU A 190 18.64 10.82 -1.66
N SER A 191 18.59 9.57 -2.13
CA SER A 191 18.20 8.43 -1.29
C SER A 191 19.17 8.18 -0.13
N MET A 192 20.49 8.28 -0.36
CA MET A 192 21.49 8.09 0.70
C MET A 192 21.42 9.22 1.74
N LEU A 193 21.19 10.46 1.30
CA LEU A 193 20.96 11.58 2.20
C LEU A 193 19.69 11.40 3.02
N ASN A 194 18.63 10.77 2.50
CA ASN A 194 17.45 10.46 3.29
C ASN A 194 17.75 9.41 4.38
N LEU A 195 18.45 8.33 4.03
CA LEU A 195 18.90 7.33 5.01
C LEU A 195 19.77 7.98 6.11
N GLU A 196 20.73 8.79 5.70
CA GLU A 196 21.64 9.50 6.60
C GLU A 196 20.90 10.47 7.53
N ASN A 197 20.02 11.31 7.00
CA ASN A 197 19.42 12.39 7.77
C ASN A 197 18.22 11.95 8.61
N SER A 198 17.47 10.94 8.16
CA SER A 198 16.28 10.48 8.86
C SER A 198 16.56 9.23 9.70
N SER A 199 17.05 8.15 9.10
CA SER A 199 17.16 6.88 9.83
C SER A 199 18.21 6.94 10.96
N ARG A 200 19.35 7.61 10.73
CA ARG A 200 20.39 7.81 11.76
C ARG A 200 19.86 8.61 12.94
N LYS A 201 19.20 9.75 12.70
CA LYS A 201 18.65 10.58 13.79
C LYS A 201 17.60 9.84 14.62
N ILE A 202 16.77 9.01 13.97
CA ILE A 202 15.82 8.15 14.66
C ILE A 202 16.57 7.14 15.52
N ALA A 203 17.58 6.47 14.98
CA ALA A 203 18.38 5.50 15.73
C ALA A 203 19.14 6.11 16.90
N ASP A 204 19.77 7.26 16.72
CA ASP A 204 20.49 7.97 17.79
C ASP A 204 19.54 8.33 18.94
N ALA A 205 18.30 8.70 18.64
CA ALA A 205 17.28 8.93 19.67
C ALA A 205 16.98 7.65 20.46
N TYR A 206 16.82 6.50 19.81
CA TYR A 206 16.55 5.22 20.49
C TYR A 206 17.78 4.60 21.16
N LEU A 207 19.00 5.01 20.79
CA LEU A 207 20.25 4.55 21.40
C LEU A 207 20.67 5.39 22.61
N HIS A 208 20.44 6.71 22.57
CA HIS A 208 21.05 7.62 23.53
C HIS A 208 20.05 8.29 24.47
N VAL A 209 18.77 8.39 24.10
CA VAL A 209 17.77 9.00 24.98
C VAL A 209 17.41 8.05 26.11
N LYS A 210 17.52 8.53 27.35
CA LYS A 210 17.12 7.79 28.55
C LYS A 210 15.59 7.67 28.64
N ILE A 211 15.13 6.61 29.30
CA ILE A 211 13.70 6.36 29.57
C ILE A 211 13.09 7.54 30.33
N ARG A 212 11.92 8.00 29.87
CA ARG A 212 11.13 9.11 30.43
C ARG A 212 9.85 8.60 31.11
N ASN A 213 9.15 9.51 31.78
CA ASN A 213 7.88 9.23 32.46
C ASN A 213 6.74 8.82 31.51
N LYS A 214 6.80 9.24 30.24
CA LYS A 214 5.86 8.87 29.18
C LYS A 214 6.63 8.67 27.88
N GLU A 215 6.48 7.48 27.31
CA GLU A 215 7.16 7.09 26.07
C GLU A 215 6.18 6.89 24.92
N THR A 216 6.69 7.10 23.71
CA THR A 216 6.00 6.72 22.47
C THR A 216 6.86 5.71 21.74
N LEU A 217 6.32 4.51 21.53
CA LEU A 217 7.01 3.45 20.81
C LEU A 217 7.02 3.73 19.30
N PRO A 218 8.07 3.29 18.59
CA PRO A 218 8.12 3.47 17.15
C PRO A 218 7.05 2.63 16.48
N ASN A 219 6.51 3.14 15.37
CA ASN A 219 5.61 2.40 14.51
C ASN A 219 6.24 2.17 13.13
N ASN A 220 5.52 1.44 12.26
CA ASN A 220 5.98 1.11 10.91
C ASN A 220 6.36 2.33 10.05
N LYS A 221 5.78 3.52 10.29
CA LYS A 221 6.08 4.74 9.53
C LYS A 221 7.43 5.34 9.91
N GLN A 222 7.86 5.19 11.15
CA GLN A 222 9.16 5.68 11.61
C GLN A 222 10.33 4.81 11.10
N VAL A 223 10.03 3.64 10.52
CA VAL A 223 11.02 2.71 9.97
C VAL A 223 10.86 2.46 8.47
N ASP A 224 10.13 3.34 7.77
CA ASP A 224 9.75 3.17 6.36
C ASP A 224 10.89 3.61 5.41
N PHE A 225 12.04 2.94 5.51
CA PHE A 225 13.21 3.08 4.65
C PHE A 225 13.51 1.95 3.63
N PRO A 226 12.63 0.95 3.35
CA PRO A 226 12.95 -0.13 2.40
C PRO A 226 13.37 0.34 1.01
N ASN A 227 12.76 1.41 0.51
CA ASN A 227 13.02 1.89 -0.85
C ASN A 227 14.45 2.41 -0.98
N ASP A 228 14.88 3.27 -0.06
CA ASP A 228 16.24 3.81 -0.08
C ASP A 228 17.27 2.73 0.26
N LEU A 229 16.92 1.79 1.14
CA LEU A 229 17.77 0.64 1.43
C LEU A 229 17.94 -0.26 0.19
N ASP A 230 16.88 -0.54 -0.58
CA ASP A 230 17.01 -1.32 -1.82
C ASP A 230 17.88 -0.62 -2.85
N VAL A 231 17.81 0.72 -2.94
CA VAL A 231 18.71 1.53 -3.79
C VAL A 231 20.17 1.37 -3.37
N LEU A 232 20.46 1.40 -2.06
CA LEU A 232 21.81 1.15 -1.53
C LEU A 232 22.30 -0.26 -1.89
N LEU A 233 21.48 -1.28 -1.63
CA LEU A 233 21.82 -2.68 -1.90
C LEU A 233 21.98 -2.94 -3.41
N ALA A 234 21.20 -2.27 -4.25
CA ALA A 234 21.34 -2.34 -5.70
C ALA A 234 22.70 -1.84 -6.16
N GLU A 235 23.15 -0.73 -5.58
CA GLU A 235 24.44 -0.15 -5.91
C GLU A 235 25.60 -1.03 -5.42
N ILE A 236 25.48 -1.63 -4.23
CA ILE A 236 26.46 -2.63 -3.75
C ILE A 236 26.60 -3.76 -4.76
N VAL A 237 25.48 -4.34 -5.23
CA VAL A 237 25.51 -5.42 -6.24
C VAL A 237 26.15 -4.95 -7.55
N ARG A 238 25.96 -3.69 -7.95
CA ARG A 238 26.50 -3.13 -9.21
C ARG A 238 28.01 -2.97 -9.18
N ILE A 239 28.58 -2.57 -8.03
CA ILE A 239 30.01 -2.22 -7.90
C ILE A 239 30.88 -3.37 -7.39
N SER A 240 30.28 -4.48 -6.99
CA SER A 240 30.97 -5.66 -6.44
C SER A 240 31.19 -6.71 -7.52
#